data_AF-A0A7Y4SLM5-F1
#
_entry.id   AF-A0A7Y4SLM5-F1
#
_cell.length_a   1.000
_cell.length_b   1.000
_cell.length_c   1.000
_cell.angle_alpha   90.00
_cell.angle_beta   90.00
_cell.angle_gamma   90.00
#
_symmetry.space_group_name_H-M   'P 1'
#
loop_
_entity.id
_entity.type
_entity.pdbx_description
1 polymer ?
#
loop_
_entity_poly.entity_id
_entity_poly.type
_entity_poly.pdbx_seq_one_letter_code
_entity_poly.pdbx_strand_id
1 'polypeptide(L)'
;MNTLPLLTRSSESDMTFVMTPKALVRTDAPRVDDDMPLTGRMPTRALEPGEQYRFHFNMGECIGCKCCVVACNEQNGNPAAINWRRVGDLEGGWYPEAQRFHLSMGCNHCIEPTCLQGCPVDAYSKDPVTGIVR
;
A
#
# COMPACT_ATOMS: atom_id res chain seq x y z
N MET A 1 15.55 -13.71 21.42
CA MET A 1 14.79 -12.49 21.06
C MET A 1 15.61 -11.74 20.03
N ASN A 2 15.36 -11.99 18.75
CA ASN A 2 16.26 -11.58 17.65
C ASN A 2 15.70 -10.30 17.03
N THR A 3 16.27 -9.16 17.44
CA THR A 3 16.02 -7.84 16.84
C THR A 3 16.66 -7.79 15.46
N LEU A 4 15.86 -7.54 14.42
CA LEU A 4 16.37 -7.29 13.07
C LEU A 4 17.35 -6.10 13.12
N PRO A 5 18.63 -6.31 12.73
CA PRO A 5 19.57 -5.21 12.61
C PRO A 5 19.20 -4.44 11.35
N LEU A 6 19.03 -3.12 11.42
CA LEU A 6 19.37 -2.16 10.34
C LEU A 6 18.84 -0.73 10.53
N LEU A 7 18.18 -0.35 11.62
CA LEU A 7 17.65 1.02 11.74
C LEU A 7 18.10 1.71 13.04
N THR A 8 19.14 2.54 12.95
CA THR A 8 19.44 3.55 13.97
C THR A 8 18.57 4.78 13.70
N ARG A 9 17.77 5.18 14.69
CA ARG A 9 16.82 6.29 14.63
C ARG A 9 17.59 7.61 14.68
N SER A 10 17.53 8.45 13.64
CA SER A 10 18.01 9.84 13.69
C SER A 10 16.90 10.76 14.21
N SER A 11 17.26 11.75 15.02
CA SER A 11 16.34 12.76 15.58
C SER A 11 16.91 14.16 15.35
N GLU A 12 16.15 15.03 14.69
CA GLU A 12 16.33 16.48 14.76
C GLU A 12 14.96 17.15 14.91
N SER A 13 14.85 18.05 15.89
CA SER A 13 13.77 19.04 16.06
C SER A 13 12.34 18.49 15.95
N ASP A 14 12.01 17.49 16.77
CA ASP A 14 10.65 16.98 17.04
C ASP A 14 9.84 16.44 15.85
N MET A 15 10.43 16.27 14.66
CA MET A 15 9.80 15.57 13.54
C MET A 15 10.57 14.28 13.21
N THR A 16 9.85 13.15 13.28
CA THR A 16 10.38 11.85 12.85
C THR A 16 10.18 11.72 11.35
N PHE A 17 11.25 11.85 10.57
CA PHE A 17 11.26 11.49 9.15
C PHE A 17 11.97 10.16 8.96
N VAL A 18 11.25 9.15 8.47
CA VAL A 18 11.87 7.91 7.97
C VAL A 18 12.36 8.20 6.56
N MET A 19 13.58 8.74 6.44
CA MET A 19 14.27 8.75 5.15
C MET A 19 15.05 7.45 5.01
N THR A 20 14.55 6.56 4.16
CA THR A 20 15.32 5.39 3.72
C THR A 20 16.53 5.91 2.93
N PRO A 21 17.78 5.61 3.33
CA PRO A 21 18.93 5.94 2.51
C PRO A 21 18.78 5.27 1.15
N LYS A 22 19.07 6.01 0.08
CA LYS A 22 19.23 5.49 -1.30
C LYS A 22 20.51 4.66 -1.40
N ALA A 23 20.72 3.73 -0.48
CA ALA A 23 21.76 2.74 -0.59
C ALA A 23 21.09 1.45 -1.03
N LEU A 24 21.36 1.09 -2.28
CA LEU A 24 20.96 -0.14 -2.97
C LEU A 24 19.54 -0.11 -3.57
N VAL A 25 19.43 0.52 -4.75
CA VAL A 25 18.64 -0.13 -5.81
C VAL A 25 19.31 -1.50 -5.99
N ARG A 26 18.73 -2.54 -5.40
CA ARG A 26 19.11 -3.91 -5.70
C ARG A 26 18.72 -4.16 -7.15
N THR A 27 19.65 -3.93 -8.07
CA THR A 27 19.51 -4.31 -9.49
C THR A 27 19.41 -5.83 -9.66
N ASP A 28 19.74 -6.57 -8.60
CA ASP A 28 19.72 -8.02 -8.47
C ASP A 28 18.50 -8.56 -7.70
N ALA A 29 17.66 -7.70 -7.12
CA ALA A 29 16.39 -8.15 -6.60
C ALA A 29 15.53 -8.57 -7.80
N PRO A 30 15.05 -9.82 -7.88
CA PRO A 30 14.11 -10.20 -8.91
C PRO A 30 12.95 -9.22 -8.84
N ARG A 31 12.79 -8.39 -9.88
CA ARG A 31 11.55 -7.64 -10.08
C ARG A 31 10.47 -8.69 -10.09
N VAL A 32 9.41 -8.49 -9.30
CA VAL A 32 8.20 -9.30 -9.45
C VAL A 32 7.78 -9.08 -10.90
N ASP A 33 7.97 -10.13 -11.65
CA ASP A 33 8.28 -10.22 -13.07
C ASP A 33 7.32 -9.40 -13.92
N ASP A 34 7.87 -8.46 -14.70
CA ASP A 34 7.15 -7.68 -15.73
C ASP A 34 6.53 -8.60 -16.82
N ASP A 35 6.94 -9.87 -16.86
CA ASP A 35 6.46 -10.92 -17.77
C ASP A 35 5.41 -11.86 -17.15
N MET A 36 4.96 -11.63 -15.90
CA MET A 36 3.87 -12.44 -15.36
C MET A 36 2.56 -12.06 -16.08
N PRO A 37 1.94 -12.98 -16.83
CA PRO A 37 0.74 -12.65 -17.58
C PRO A 37 -0.35 -12.16 -16.62
N LEU A 38 -1.17 -11.19 -17.06
CA LEU A 38 -2.28 -10.65 -16.26
C LEU A 38 -3.23 -11.74 -15.72
N THR A 39 -3.20 -12.91 -16.34
CA THR A 39 -3.72 -14.18 -15.80
C THR A 39 -2.89 -14.62 -14.59
N GLY A 40 -3.33 -14.28 -13.38
CA GLY A 40 -2.69 -14.77 -12.14
C GLY A 40 -2.61 -13.77 -10.99
N ARG A 41 -3.07 -12.52 -11.17
CA ARG A 41 -3.10 -11.53 -10.06
C ARG A 41 -4.18 -11.82 -9.01
N MET A 42 -5.13 -12.69 -9.34
CA MET A 42 -6.14 -13.24 -8.42
C MET A 42 -6.00 -14.77 -8.39
N PRO A 43 -6.21 -15.41 -7.23
CA PRO A 43 -6.25 -16.87 -7.15
C PRO A 43 -7.30 -17.47 -8.10
N THR A 44 -6.91 -18.51 -8.85
CA THR A 44 -7.80 -19.25 -9.75
C THR A 44 -8.59 -20.36 -9.04
N ARG A 45 -8.25 -20.63 -7.77
CA ARG A 45 -8.96 -21.54 -6.88
C ARG A 45 -9.58 -20.78 -5.70
N ALA A 46 -10.51 -21.43 -5.01
CA ALA A 46 -11.00 -20.96 -3.72
C ALA A 46 -9.87 -20.89 -2.68
N LEU A 47 -10.02 -20.01 -1.69
CA LEU A 47 -9.11 -19.90 -0.55
C LEU A 47 -9.23 -21.14 0.34
N GLU A 48 -8.09 -21.65 0.80
CA GLU A 48 -8.02 -22.74 1.78
C GLU A 48 -8.22 -22.21 3.21
N PRO A 49 -8.56 -23.07 4.18
CA PRO A 49 -8.68 -22.66 5.58
C PRO A 49 -7.42 -21.95 6.09
N GLY A 50 -7.57 -20.70 6.51
CA GLY A 50 -6.47 -19.85 7.00
C GLY A 50 -5.84 -18.93 5.95
N GLU A 51 -6.23 -19.03 4.68
CA GLU A 51 -5.81 -18.09 3.63
C GLU A 51 -6.74 -16.87 3.56
N GLN A 52 -6.18 -15.69 3.26
CA GLN A 52 -6.92 -14.44 3.01
C GLN A 52 -6.34 -13.73 1.79
N TYR A 53 -7.13 -12.86 1.14
CA TYR A 53 -6.62 -12.04 0.05
C TYR A 53 -5.62 -11.00 0.57
N ARG A 54 -4.61 -10.72 -0.26
CA ARG A 54 -3.71 -9.58 -0.11
C ARG A 54 -3.50 -8.91 -1.45
N PHE A 55 -3.14 -7.64 -1.41
CA PHE A 55 -2.60 -6.95 -2.58
C PHE A 55 -1.19 -6.44 -2.27
N HIS A 56 -0.40 -6.27 -3.32
CA HIS A 56 0.92 -5.66 -3.25
C HIS A 56 0.92 -4.40 -4.11
N PHE A 57 1.53 -3.33 -3.59
CA PHE A 57 1.74 -2.08 -4.32
C PHE A 57 3.23 -1.83 -4.45
N ASN A 58 3.72 -1.79 -5.69
CA ASN A 58 5.10 -1.40 -5.98
C ASN A 58 5.18 0.11 -6.21
N MET A 59 5.75 0.84 -5.24
CA MET A 59 5.94 2.28 -5.32
C MET A 59 6.99 2.68 -6.38
N GLY A 60 7.94 1.80 -6.71
CA GLY A 60 8.99 2.07 -7.70
C GLY A 60 8.48 2.16 -9.14
N GLU A 61 7.29 1.60 -9.41
CA GLU A 61 6.65 1.63 -10.73
C GLU A 61 5.52 2.66 -10.81
N CYS A 62 5.11 3.25 -9.68
CA CYS A 62 4.00 4.19 -9.66
C CYS A 62 4.43 5.55 -10.20
N ILE A 63 3.91 5.92 -11.38
CA ILE A 63 4.19 7.20 -12.05
C ILE A 63 3.20 8.33 -11.70
N GLY A 64 2.32 8.12 -10.72
CA GLY A 64 1.39 9.17 -10.28
C GLY A 64 0.23 9.50 -11.25
N CYS A 65 -0.09 8.61 -12.21
CA CYS A 65 -1.11 8.87 -13.25
C CYS A 65 -2.56 8.97 -12.76
N LYS A 66 -2.85 8.51 -11.53
CA LYS A 66 -4.18 8.51 -10.90
C LYS A 66 -5.25 7.65 -11.61
N CYS A 67 -4.89 6.81 -12.57
CA CYS A 67 -5.86 5.88 -13.20
C CYS A 67 -6.53 4.95 -12.18
N CYS A 68 -5.80 4.53 -11.14
CA CYS A 68 -6.35 3.71 -10.06
C CYS A 68 -7.39 4.43 -9.19
N VAL A 69 -7.36 5.77 -9.14
CA VAL A 69 -8.36 6.60 -8.45
C VAL A 69 -9.65 6.61 -9.28
N VAL A 70 -9.52 6.94 -10.57
CA VAL A 70 -10.67 7.00 -11.51
C VAL A 70 -11.35 5.64 -11.61
N ALA A 71 -10.60 4.56 -11.84
CA ALA A 71 -11.16 3.22 -11.94
C ALA A 71 -11.92 2.79 -10.67
N CYS A 72 -11.39 3.12 -9.49
CA CYS A 72 -12.07 2.83 -8.23
C CYS A 72 -13.36 3.65 -8.09
N ASN A 73 -13.33 4.93 -8.49
CA ASN A 73 -14.48 5.81 -8.40
C ASN A 73 -15.62 5.37 -9.33
N GLU A 74 -15.29 5.06 -10.59
CA GLU A 74 -16.23 4.57 -11.60
C GLU A 74 -16.85 3.24 -11.20
N GLN A 75 -16.04 2.27 -10.76
CA GLN A 75 -16.52 0.95 -10.36
C GLN A 75 -17.51 0.99 -9.18
N ASN A 76 -17.34 1.96 -8.27
CA ASN A 76 -18.17 2.07 -7.06
C ASN A 76 -19.26 3.14 -7.18
N GLY A 77 -19.36 3.86 -8.30
CA GLY A 77 -20.35 4.92 -8.48
C GLY A 77 -20.23 6.05 -7.45
N ASN A 78 -19.02 6.30 -6.97
CA ASN A 78 -18.80 7.30 -5.93
C ASN A 78 -19.02 8.72 -6.48
N PRO A 79 -19.62 9.64 -5.68
CA PRO A 79 -19.67 11.04 -6.04
C PRO A 79 -18.27 11.61 -6.26
N ALA A 80 -18.11 12.55 -7.20
CA ALA A 80 -16.80 13.11 -7.57
C ALA A 80 -15.99 13.71 -6.40
N ALA A 81 -16.67 14.14 -5.33
CA ALA A 81 -16.04 14.67 -4.13
C ALA A 81 -15.42 13.59 -3.21
N ILE A 82 -15.77 12.31 -3.39
CA ILE A 82 -15.38 11.21 -2.51
C ILE A 82 -14.48 10.25 -3.28
N ASN A 83 -13.22 10.13 -2.84
CA ASN A 83 -12.25 9.19 -3.41
C ASN A 83 -11.83 8.16 -2.35
N TRP A 84 -12.20 6.89 -2.54
CA TRP A 84 -11.78 5.79 -1.66
C TRP A 84 -10.30 5.42 -1.84
N ARG A 85 -9.77 5.58 -3.06
CA ARG A 85 -8.35 5.46 -3.38
C ARG A 85 -7.78 6.82 -3.74
N ARG A 86 -6.58 7.13 -3.27
CA ARG A 86 -5.88 8.41 -3.48
C ARG A 86 -4.43 8.16 -3.84
N VAL A 87 -3.83 9.06 -4.61
CA VAL A 87 -2.39 9.05 -4.88
C VAL A 87 -1.79 10.30 -4.26
N GLY A 88 -0.90 10.11 -3.29
CA GLY A 88 -0.14 11.17 -2.66
C GLY A 88 1.28 11.26 -3.23
N ASP A 89 1.83 12.46 -3.22
CA ASP A 89 3.20 12.73 -3.65
C ASP A 89 4.11 12.78 -2.41
N LEU A 90 5.27 12.14 -2.52
CA LEU A 90 6.32 12.13 -1.51
C LEU A 90 7.56 12.74 -2.14
N GLU A 91 7.99 13.89 -1.63
CA GLU A 91 9.21 14.58 -2.08
C GLU A 91 10.27 14.51 -1.00
N GLY A 92 11.52 14.40 -1.43
CA GLY A 92 12.67 14.38 -0.53
C GLY A 92 13.96 14.73 -1.24
N GLY A 93 15.03 14.86 -0.46
CA GLY A 93 16.33 15.29 -0.96
C GLY A 93 16.43 16.81 -1.09
N TRP A 94 17.50 17.26 -1.72
CA TRP A 94 17.84 18.68 -1.88
C TRP A 94 18.40 18.89 -3.29
N TYR A 95 18.23 20.08 -3.87
CA TYR A 95 18.72 20.35 -5.24
C TYR A 95 20.25 20.21 -5.32
N PRO A 96 20.81 19.43 -6.25
CA PRO A 96 20.18 18.86 -7.46
C PRO A 96 19.68 17.41 -7.34
N GLU A 97 19.78 16.79 -6.17
CA GLU A 97 19.42 15.39 -5.88
C GLU A 97 17.97 15.20 -5.38
N ALA A 98 17.07 16.14 -5.71
CA ALA A 98 15.66 16.03 -5.32
C ALA A 98 15.01 14.79 -5.95
N GLN A 99 14.18 14.09 -5.16
CA GLN A 99 13.45 12.90 -5.57
C GLN A 99 11.97 13.08 -5.31
N ARG A 100 11.14 12.48 -6.16
CA ARG A 100 9.69 12.39 -6.00
C ARG A 100 9.23 10.95 -6.17
N PHE A 101 8.33 10.51 -5.31
CA PHE A 101 7.67 9.20 -5.34
C PHE A 101 6.16 9.37 -5.22
N HIS A 102 5.41 8.38 -5.67
CA HIS A 102 3.95 8.40 -5.65
C HIS A 102 3.42 7.21 -4.86
N LEU A 103 2.56 7.48 -3.87
CA LEU A 103 1.98 6.46 -3.01
C LEU A 103 0.47 6.37 -3.25
N SER A 104 0.02 5.23 -3.80
CA SER A 104 -1.40 4.91 -3.98
C SER A 104 -1.95 4.29 -2.69
N MET A 105 -2.76 5.05 -1.95
CA MET A 105 -3.38 4.62 -0.69
C MET A 105 -4.89 4.42 -0.84
N GLY A 106 -5.40 3.40 -0.14
CA GLY A 106 -6.83 3.12 0.03
C GLY A 106 -7.04 2.31 1.31
N CYS A 107 -8.13 1.54 1.39
CA CYS A 107 -8.27 0.55 2.46
C CYS A 107 -7.23 -0.57 2.29
N ASN A 108 -6.52 -0.90 3.36
CA ASN A 108 -5.51 -1.98 3.36
C ASN A 108 -6.09 -3.34 3.77
N HIS A 109 -7.36 -3.39 4.18
CA HIS A 109 -8.01 -4.59 4.72
C HIS A 109 -7.15 -5.31 5.76
N CYS A 110 -6.78 -4.57 6.81
CA CYS A 110 -5.81 -4.99 7.82
C CYS A 110 -6.15 -6.36 8.43
N ILE A 111 -5.11 -7.10 8.84
CA ILE A 111 -5.29 -8.37 9.57
C ILE A 111 -6.07 -8.13 10.87
N GLU A 112 -5.67 -7.07 11.59
CA GLU A 112 -6.31 -6.57 12.80
C GLU A 112 -6.84 -5.14 12.53
N PRO A 113 -8.10 -4.98 12.07
CA PRO A 113 -8.61 -3.68 11.69
C PRO A 113 -8.95 -2.82 12.91
N THR A 114 -8.17 -1.78 13.14
CA THR A 114 -8.45 -0.78 14.19
C THR A 114 -9.73 0.00 13.92
N CYS A 115 -10.17 0.13 12.66
CA CYS A 115 -11.46 0.74 12.32
C CYS A 115 -12.65 -0.04 12.90
N LEU A 116 -12.59 -1.38 12.94
CA LEU A 116 -13.60 -2.20 13.61
C LEU A 116 -13.57 -1.96 15.12
N GLN A 117 -12.39 -2.03 15.73
CA GLN A 117 -12.23 -1.87 17.18
C GLN A 117 -12.71 -0.50 17.68
N GLY A 118 -12.53 0.54 16.88
CA GLY A 118 -12.94 1.90 17.21
C GLY A 118 -14.39 2.25 16.88
N CYS A 119 -15.16 1.36 16.25
CA CYS A 119 -16.51 1.67 15.81
C CYS A 119 -17.53 1.45 16.93
N PRO A 120 -18.20 2.49 17.45
CA PRO A 120 -19.15 2.34 18.56
C PRO A 120 -20.50 1.72 18.15
N VAL A 121 -20.74 1.55 16.85
CA VAL A 121 -22.02 1.14 16.27
C VAL A 121 -21.90 -0.07 15.33
N ASP A 122 -20.75 -0.75 15.36
CA ASP A 122 -20.49 -1.95 14.55
C ASP A 122 -20.76 -1.75 13.04
N ALA A 123 -20.47 -0.57 12.51
CA ALA A 123 -20.68 -0.26 11.09
C ALA A 123 -19.70 -0.97 10.15
N TYR A 124 -18.58 -1.47 10.68
CA TYR A 124 -17.57 -2.19 9.91
C TYR A 124 -17.59 -3.68 10.22
N SER A 125 -17.31 -4.49 9.21
CA SER A 125 -17.21 -5.94 9.35
C SER A 125 -16.00 -6.49 8.60
N LYS A 126 -15.44 -7.60 9.08
CA LYS A 126 -14.40 -8.33 8.37
C LYS A 126 -14.94 -9.69 7.95
N ASP A 127 -14.83 -9.96 6.66
CA ASP A 127 -15.18 -11.27 6.11
C ASP A 127 -14.17 -12.33 6.60
N PRO A 128 -14.63 -13.38 7.32
CA PRO A 128 -13.74 -14.37 7.91
C PRO A 128 -13.07 -15.27 6.87
N VAL A 129 -13.64 -15.40 5.66
CA VAL A 129 -13.11 -16.23 4.59
C VAL A 129 -12.13 -15.42 3.74
N THR A 130 -12.55 -14.24 3.28
CA THR A 130 -11.75 -13.46 2.32
C THR A 130 -10.75 -12.52 2.99
N GLY A 131 -10.98 -12.15 4.25
CA GLY A 131 -10.21 -11.13 4.97
C GLY A 131 -10.60 -9.69 4.62
N ILE A 132 -11.57 -9.48 3.73
CA ILE A 132 -11.99 -8.15 3.28
C ILE A 132 -12.74 -7.43 4.41
N VAL A 133 -12.25 -6.25 4.76
CA VAL A 133 -12.91 -5.28 5.65
C VAL A 133 -13.88 -4.42 4.85
N ARG A 134 -15.13 -4.32 5.29
CA ARG A 134 -16.21 -3.47 4.73
C ARG A 134 -16.66 -2.45 5.75
#